data_AF-A0A919DYJ5-F1
#
_entry.id   AF-A0A919DYJ5-F1
#
_cell.length_a   1.000
_cell.length_b   1.000
_cell.length_c   1.000
_cell.angle_alpha   90.00
_cell.angle_beta   90.00
_cell.angle_gamma   90.00
#
_symmetry.space_group_name_H-M   'P 1'
#
loop_
_entity.id
_entity.type
_entity.pdbx_description
1 polymer ?
#
loop_
_entity_poly.entity_id
_entity_poly.type
_entity_poly.pdbx_seq_one_letter_code
_entity_poly.pdbx_strand_id
1 'polypeptide(L)'
;MKGGGLAGLPELSKLATRRDRLILPLWCYALIGSAVSTASSIKGLFSDEASRVEFVEGIQAASGAIALYGKVQGTSLGSITTWRTLVLGAVLASVMSVLLIVRHTRAEEQTGRQELVAAGAVDRRAPLVAALQLVIGVNIAVGIIIGAVLPLTGLGAGGAFALGLSMAGCGIVFAGIAAVCAQLFEASRSANAAALSLLGGFYLLRAVADMSEGSTWLLWASPIGWAEQVRPYDGDRWWALAVPVVASVLLIALSLRLLDRRDFGSGVLPSRPGPVYAGRDTLGTLGLAWRMHRGSLLGWSIGILASALVFGSFVRDVGSLLDSDRVQEIMESLGGSQDMADSYVASIVGVFGILATVFALTVIVRARAEEAGGRIELIFSGTPSRAAWILSHLTFAMGGAVVLLAVAAFGMGLSQGLGAHDVGGALADVFGAVAAQLPAVLLITALAALLFAVMPRWTAAGWGVLGLSGFISLVGPQLKVSQYVLDISPFTHVPKLPGNEVVATPLVVMGALALAGLAATLVAFRRRDLFG
;
A
#
# COMPACT_ATOMS: atom_id res chain seq x y z
N MET A 1 -9.13 -45.78 -16.35
CA MET A 1 -7.78 -45.19 -16.29
C MET A 1 -7.65 -44.40 -14.99
N LYS A 2 -7.00 -44.98 -13.98
CA LYS A 2 -6.63 -44.29 -12.73
C LYS A 2 -5.24 -43.69 -12.94
N GLY A 3 -5.17 -42.49 -13.52
CA GLY A 3 -3.93 -41.72 -13.70
C GLY A 3 -3.92 -40.52 -12.76
N GLY A 4 -2.79 -40.29 -12.07
CA GLY A 4 -2.66 -39.37 -10.93
C GLY A 4 -3.18 -37.95 -11.17
N GLY A 5 -3.93 -37.43 -10.18
CA GLY A 5 -4.75 -36.22 -10.29
C GLY A 5 -4.04 -34.86 -10.30
N LEU A 6 -2.86 -34.75 -10.93
CA LEU A 6 -2.09 -33.50 -11.07
C LEU A 6 -1.25 -33.48 -12.37
N ALA A 7 -1.80 -33.96 -13.48
CA ALA A 7 -1.12 -33.92 -14.78
C ALA A 7 -0.76 -32.48 -15.17
N GLY A 8 0.47 -32.26 -15.69
CA GLY A 8 0.97 -30.94 -16.09
C GLY A 8 1.47 -30.03 -14.95
N LEU A 9 1.42 -30.49 -13.69
CA LEU A 9 1.89 -29.72 -12.54
C LEU A 9 3.39 -29.34 -12.62
N PRO A 10 4.33 -30.26 -12.91
CA PRO A 10 5.76 -29.92 -12.98
C PRO A 10 6.06 -28.80 -13.99
N GLU A 11 5.43 -28.85 -15.15
CA GLU A 11 5.58 -27.89 -16.24
C GLU A 11 5.03 -26.52 -15.85
N LEU A 12 3.86 -26.49 -15.21
CA LEU A 12 3.25 -25.26 -14.71
C LEU A 12 4.06 -24.62 -13.57
N SER A 13 4.58 -25.40 -12.64
CA SER A 13 5.45 -24.90 -11.57
C SER A 13 6.76 -24.33 -12.12
N LYS A 14 7.34 -24.99 -13.14
CA LYS A 14 8.52 -24.48 -13.88
C LYS A 14 8.20 -23.21 -14.67
N LEU A 15 7.02 -23.11 -15.26
CA LEU A 15 6.59 -21.91 -15.97
C LEU A 15 6.38 -20.73 -15.01
N ALA A 16 5.72 -20.97 -13.88
CA ALA A 16 5.42 -19.95 -12.89
C ALA A 16 6.72 -19.34 -12.30
N THR A 17 7.69 -20.18 -11.93
CA THR A 17 9.03 -19.75 -11.47
C THR A 17 9.77 -18.94 -12.55
N ARG A 18 9.75 -19.38 -13.81
CA ARG A 18 10.37 -18.64 -14.92
C ARG A 18 9.75 -17.28 -15.17
N ARG A 19 8.42 -17.20 -15.10
CA ARG A 19 7.66 -15.96 -15.33
C ARG A 19 7.94 -14.91 -14.27
N ASP A 20 8.17 -15.35 -13.03
CA ASP A 20 8.39 -14.43 -11.91
C ASP A 20 9.85 -14.37 -11.44
N ARG A 21 10.80 -14.79 -12.30
CA ARG A 21 12.25 -14.76 -12.03
C ARG A 21 12.82 -13.38 -11.63
N LEU A 22 12.12 -12.30 -11.94
CA LEU A 22 12.49 -10.94 -11.52
C LEU A 22 11.64 -10.45 -10.33
N ILE A 23 10.37 -10.85 -10.27
CA ILE A 23 9.44 -10.37 -9.26
C ILE A 23 9.68 -11.07 -7.91
N LEU A 24 9.96 -12.38 -7.90
CA LEU A 24 10.21 -13.11 -6.66
C LEU A 24 11.49 -12.62 -5.96
N PRO A 25 12.65 -12.47 -6.64
CA PRO A 25 13.83 -11.95 -5.97
C PRO A 25 13.65 -10.53 -5.43
N LEU A 26 12.86 -9.69 -6.12
CA LEU A 26 12.57 -8.33 -5.65
C LEU A 26 11.78 -8.34 -4.34
N TRP A 27 10.74 -9.19 -4.23
CA TRP A 27 10.00 -9.36 -2.98
C TRP A 27 10.86 -9.95 -1.87
N CYS A 28 11.65 -10.99 -2.18
CA CYS A 28 12.58 -11.58 -1.22
C CYS A 28 13.59 -10.55 -0.72
N TYR A 29 14.16 -9.75 -1.64
CA TYR A 29 15.10 -8.68 -1.29
C TYR A 29 14.45 -7.62 -0.41
N ALA A 30 13.21 -7.19 -0.72
CA ALA A 30 12.50 -6.22 0.10
C ALA A 30 12.24 -6.74 1.52
N LEU A 31 11.80 -7.99 1.68
CA LEU A 31 11.51 -8.59 2.99
C LEU A 31 12.78 -8.88 3.80
N ILE A 32 13.77 -9.55 3.19
CA ILE A 32 15.01 -9.93 3.86
C ILE A 32 15.89 -8.69 4.11
N GLY A 33 16.04 -7.84 3.10
CA GLY A 33 16.85 -6.62 3.17
C GLY A 33 16.33 -5.64 4.21
N SER A 34 15.00 -5.46 4.32
CA SER A 34 14.42 -4.61 5.36
C SER A 34 14.66 -5.16 6.77
N ALA A 35 14.55 -6.48 6.99
CA ALA A 35 14.84 -7.10 8.27
C ALA A 35 16.31 -6.91 8.69
N VAL A 36 17.25 -7.19 7.78
CA VAL A 36 18.70 -7.05 8.04
C VAL A 36 19.10 -5.59 8.23
N SER A 37 18.56 -4.68 7.41
CA SER A 37 18.79 -3.25 7.52
C SER A 37 18.29 -2.72 8.86
N THR A 38 17.12 -3.18 9.31
CA THR A 38 16.51 -2.78 10.58
C THR A 38 17.34 -3.27 11.77
N ALA A 39 17.74 -4.54 11.78
CA ALA A 39 18.61 -5.10 12.81
C ALA A 39 19.92 -4.32 12.93
N SER A 40 20.54 -4.02 11.79
CA SER A 40 21.81 -3.29 11.72
C SER A 40 21.67 -1.83 12.18
N SER A 41 20.57 -1.16 11.79
CA SER A 41 20.28 0.23 12.18
C SER A 41 20.01 0.34 13.69
N ILE A 42 19.19 -0.57 14.25
CA ILE A 42 18.90 -0.59 15.69
C ILE A 42 20.17 -0.86 16.49
N LYS A 43 21.02 -1.78 16.04
CA LYS A 43 22.32 -2.05 16.68
C LYS A 43 23.24 -0.83 16.72
N GLY A 44 23.26 -0.05 15.63
CA GLY A 44 24.07 1.16 15.55
C GLY A 44 23.52 2.32 16.39
N LEU A 45 22.19 2.42 16.52
CA LEU A 45 21.52 3.51 17.26
C LEU A 45 21.40 3.24 18.77
N PHE A 46 21.19 1.97 19.17
CA PHE A 46 20.88 1.59 20.56
C PHE A 46 21.82 0.49 21.07
N SER A 47 23.11 0.84 21.17
CA SER A 47 24.17 -0.11 21.55
C SER A 47 24.12 -0.52 23.02
N ASP A 48 23.78 0.40 23.92
CA ASP A 48 23.67 0.20 25.36
C ASP A 48 22.26 -0.26 25.78
N GLU A 49 22.16 -0.89 26.94
CA GLU A 49 20.87 -1.39 27.44
C GLU A 49 19.96 -0.28 27.98
N ALA A 50 20.54 0.76 28.56
CA ALA A 50 19.79 1.90 29.08
C ALA A 50 19.04 2.63 27.95
N SER A 51 19.70 2.93 26.82
CA SER A 51 19.04 3.54 25.66
C SER A 51 17.94 2.66 25.06
N ARG A 52 18.08 1.33 25.12
CA ARG A 52 17.02 0.40 24.68
C ARG A 52 15.82 0.41 25.62
N VAL A 53 16.02 0.49 26.93
CA VAL A 53 14.92 0.59 27.90
C VAL A 53 14.15 1.88 27.67
N GLU A 54 14.85 3.02 27.60
CA GLU A 54 14.24 4.35 27.36
C GLU A 54 13.47 4.38 26.03
N PHE A 55 14.04 3.81 24.97
CA PHE A 55 13.37 3.70 23.67
C PHE A 55 12.08 2.88 23.74
N VAL A 56 12.10 1.75 24.47
CA VAL A 56 10.91 0.90 24.64
C VAL A 56 9.84 1.60 25.44
N GLU A 57 10.19 2.31 26.51
CA GLU A 57 9.25 3.13 27.30
C GLU A 57 8.60 4.22 26.44
N GLY A 58 9.38 4.93 25.62
CA GLY A 58 8.87 5.92 24.68
C GLY A 58 7.89 5.34 23.64
N ILE A 59 8.19 4.16 23.08
CA ILE A 59 7.26 3.47 22.16
C ILE A 59 5.98 3.03 22.86
N GLN A 60 6.09 2.53 24.09
CA GLN A 60 4.92 2.06 24.84
C GLN A 60 3.99 3.20 25.23
N ALA A 61 4.52 4.42 25.41
CA ALA A 61 3.71 5.63 25.58
C ALA A 61 3.02 6.07 24.27
N ALA A 62 3.63 5.78 23.11
CA ALA A 62 3.14 6.19 21.81
C ALA A 62 2.06 5.25 21.24
N SER A 63 0.79 5.60 21.46
CA SER A 63 -0.36 4.78 21.03
C SER A 63 -0.38 4.50 19.52
N GLY A 64 0.03 5.45 18.69
CA GLY A 64 0.12 5.23 17.24
C GLY A 64 1.20 4.21 16.85
N ALA A 65 2.23 4.02 17.69
CA ALA A 65 3.38 3.17 17.40
C ALA A 65 2.99 1.73 17.72
N ILE A 66 2.24 1.54 18.81
CA ILE A 66 1.52 0.30 19.11
C ILE A 66 0.52 -0.04 18.00
N ALA A 67 -0.27 0.94 17.52
CA ALA A 67 -1.21 0.72 16.43
C ALA A 67 -0.54 0.31 15.11
N LEU A 68 0.66 0.83 14.84
CA LEU A 68 1.39 0.59 13.59
C LEU A 68 2.22 -0.70 13.61
N TYR A 69 2.94 -0.94 14.71
CA TYR A 69 3.97 -1.99 14.84
C TYR A 69 3.65 -3.06 15.89
N GLY A 70 2.64 -2.84 16.72
CA GLY A 70 2.31 -3.70 17.86
C GLY A 70 3.09 -3.35 19.11
N LYS A 71 2.87 -4.11 20.19
CA LYS A 71 3.59 -3.92 21.45
C LYS A 71 5.01 -4.47 21.35
N VAL A 72 5.97 -3.72 21.87
CA VAL A 72 7.33 -4.24 22.10
C VAL A 72 7.27 -5.28 23.24
N GLN A 73 7.72 -6.50 22.97
CA GLN A 73 7.65 -7.61 23.92
C GLN A 73 8.83 -7.67 24.90
N GLY A 74 9.93 -6.96 24.62
CA GLY A 74 11.11 -6.95 25.47
C GLY A 74 12.16 -5.91 25.04
N THR A 75 13.18 -5.72 25.87
CA THR A 75 14.23 -4.69 25.69
C THR A 75 15.46 -5.19 24.93
N SER A 76 15.47 -6.48 24.53
CA SER A 76 16.58 -7.03 23.76
C SER A 76 16.64 -6.43 22.35
N LEU A 77 17.83 -6.37 21.77
CA LEU A 77 18.03 -5.91 20.39
C LEU A 77 17.18 -6.70 19.39
N GLY A 78 17.03 -8.01 19.62
CA GLY A 78 16.17 -8.87 18.82
C GLY A 78 14.69 -8.53 18.97
N SER A 79 14.22 -8.26 20.19
CA SER A 79 12.83 -7.90 20.47
C SER A 79 12.44 -6.57 19.81
N ILE A 80 13.33 -5.57 19.85
CA ILE A 80 13.10 -4.27 19.19
C ILE A 80 13.14 -4.41 17.66
N THR A 81 14.04 -5.26 17.14
CA THR A 81 14.10 -5.58 15.71
C THR A 81 12.81 -6.27 15.25
N THR A 82 12.30 -7.22 16.04
CA THR A 82 11.02 -7.90 15.80
C THR A 82 9.87 -6.90 15.77
N TRP A 83 9.77 -6.02 16.76
CA TRP A 83 8.71 -5.00 16.82
C TRP A 83 8.67 -4.17 15.52
N ARG A 84 9.82 -3.69 15.07
CA ARG A 84 9.88 -2.85 13.87
C ARG A 84 9.57 -3.61 12.57
N THR A 85 9.90 -4.90 12.53
CA THR A 85 9.92 -5.67 11.26
C THR A 85 8.75 -6.62 11.10
N LEU A 86 8.30 -7.29 12.17
CA LEU A 86 7.40 -8.43 12.11
C LEU A 86 6.07 -8.10 11.44
N VAL A 87 5.36 -7.09 11.94
CA VAL A 87 4.01 -6.74 11.46
C VAL A 87 4.05 -6.27 10.01
N LEU A 88 4.93 -5.31 9.68
CA LEU A 88 5.05 -4.82 8.31
C LEU A 88 5.57 -5.89 7.34
N GLY A 89 6.51 -6.73 7.78
CA GLY A 89 7.01 -7.87 7.02
C GLY A 89 5.91 -8.90 6.74
N ALA A 90 5.08 -9.22 7.74
CA ALA A 90 3.93 -10.10 7.59
C ALA A 90 2.88 -9.53 6.63
N VAL A 91 2.58 -8.23 6.71
CA VAL A 91 1.69 -7.54 5.76
C VAL A 91 2.26 -7.58 4.34
N LEU A 92 3.55 -7.26 4.16
CA LEU A 92 4.20 -7.29 2.85
C LEU A 92 4.25 -8.71 2.25
N ALA A 93 4.57 -9.72 3.06
CA ALA A 93 4.51 -11.12 2.65
C ALA A 93 3.09 -11.55 2.24
N SER A 94 2.08 -11.06 2.97
CA SER A 94 0.67 -11.30 2.66
C SER A 94 0.24 -10.64 1.36
N VAL A 95 0.63 -9.37 1.11
CA VAL A 95 0.37 -8.67 -0.16
C VAL A 95 1.02 -9.42 -1.32
N MET A 96 2.28 -9.82 -1.17
CA MET A 96 2.99 -10.63 -2.16
C MET A 96 2.20 -11.90 -2.48
N SER A 97 1.82 -12.67 -1.46
CA SER A 97 1.07 -13.91 -1.63
C SER A 97 -0.26 -13.70 -2.35
N VAL A 98 -1.03 -12.68 -1.97
CA VAL A 98 -2.32 -12.37 -2.62
C VAL A 98 -2.13 -12.06 -4.10
N LEU A 99 -1.21 -11.16 -4.42
CA LEU A 99 -0.97 -10.74 -5.81
C LEU A 99 -0.47 -11.89 -6.68
N LEU A 100 0.43 -12.73 -6.16
CA LEU A 100 0.97 -13.87 -6.90
C LEU A 100 -0.07 -14.96 -7.13
N ILE A 101 -0.88 -15.31 -6.12
CA ILE A 101 -1.94 -16.32 -6.27
C ILE A 101 -2.95 -15.87 -7.32
N VAL A 102 -3.45 -14.63 -7.23
CA VAL A 102 -4.45 -14.14 -8.20
C VAL A 102 -3.85 -13.99 -9.60
N ARG A 103 -2.57 -13.59 -9.70
CA ARG A 103 -1.84 -13.48 -10.97
C ARG A 103 -1.70 -14.83 -11.69
N HIS A 104 -1.43 -15.91 -10.98
CA HIS A 104 -1.24 -17.25 -11.57
C HIS A 104 -2.53 -18.07 -11.66
N THR A 105 -3.65 -17.54 -11.18
CA THR A 105 -4.96 -18.19 -11.25
C THR A 105 -5.92 -17.30 -12.03
N ARG A 106 -6.71 -16.45 -11.35
CA ARG A 106 -7.78 -15.69 -12.00
C ARG A 106 -7.34 -14.73 -13.09
N ALA A 107 -6.14 -14.17 -13.01
CA ALA A 107 -5.67 -13.34 -14.11
C ALA A 107 -5.37 -14.16 -15.38
N GLU A 108 -4.90 -15.41 -15.25
CA GLU A 108 -4.69 -16.29 -16.40
C GLU A 108 -6.00 -16.81 -16.98
N GLU A 109 -7.00 -17.07 -16.12
CA GLU A 109 -8.35 -17.43 -16.55
C GLU A 109 -9.02 -16.27 -17.30
N GLN A 110 -8.98 -15.06 -16.72
CA GLN A 110 -9.60 -13.87 -17.31
C GLN A 110 -8.94 -13.45 -18.64
N THR A 111 -7.68 -13.77 -18.86
CA THR A 111 -6.98 -13.46 -20.12
C THR A 111 -7.11 -14.56 -21.17
N GLY A 112 -7.88 -15.62 -20.90
CA GLY A 112 -8.09 -16.76 -21.81
C GLY A 112 -6.88 -17.70 -21.95
N ARG A 113 -5.72 -17.37 -21.36
CA ARG A 113 -4.52 -18.23 -21.47
C ARG A 113 -4.72 -19.56 -20.77
N GLN A 114 -5.46 -19.56 -19.66
CA GLN A 114 -5.73 -20.78 -18.93
C GLN A 114 -6.67 -21.73 -19.70
N GLU A 115 -7.49 -21.22 -20.63
CA GLU A 115 -8.31 -22.07 -21.52
C GLU A 115 -7.44 -22.85 -22.49
N LEU A 116 -6.44 -22.20 -23.08
CA LEU A 116 -5.48 -22.84 -23.98
C LEU A 116 -4.66 -23.92 -23.26
N VAL A 117 -4.29 -23.67 -22.00
CA VAL A 117 -3.60 -24.65 -21.15
C VAL A 117 -4.52 -25.81 -20.80
N ALA A 118 -5.78 -25.53 -20.46
CA ALA A 118 -6.78 -26.54 -20.11
C ALA A 118 -7.21 -27.42 -21.31
N ALA A 119 -7.02 -26.95 -22.55
CA ALA A 119 -7.19 -27.76 -23.75
C ALA A 119 -6.10 -28.84 -23.92
N GLY A 120 -4.98 -28.74 -23.19
CA GLY A 120 -3.94 -29.76 -23.14
C GLY A 120 -4.22 -30.87 -22.12
N ALA A 121 -3.28 -31.80 -21.96
CA ALA A 121 -3.32 -32.86 -20.95
C ALA A 121 -2.96 -32.35 -19.54
N VAL A 122 -3.68 -31.34 -19.05
CA VAL A 122 -3.45 -30.66 -17.77
C VAL A 122 -4.63 -30.89 -16.84
N ASP A 123 -4.37 -31.31 -15.60
CA ASP A 123 -5.42 -31.48 -14.60
C ASP A 123 -6.01 -30.13 -14.19
N ARG A 124 -7.33 -30.09 -13.96
CA ARG A 124 -8.05 -28.89 -13.56
C ARG A 124 -7.47 -28.20 -12.31
N ARG A 125 -6.93 -28.98 -11.36
CA ARG A 125 -6.33 -28.49 -10.11
C ARG A 125 -4.88 -28.04 -10.29
N ALA A 126 -4.19 -28.48 -11.35
CA ALA A 126 -2.76 -28.23 -11.54
C ALA A 126 -2.38 -26.74 -11.53
N PRO A 127 -3.12 -25.81 -12.17
CA PRO A 127 -2.79 -24.38 -12.11
C PRO A 127 -2.84 -23.79 -10.70
N LEU A 128 -3.88 -24.13 -9.92
CA LEU A 128 -4.02 -23.65 -8.55
C LEU A 128 -2.93 -24.23 -7.64
N VAL A 129 -2.64 -25.53 -7.78
CA VAL A 129 -1.59 -26.19 -7.00
C VAL A 129 -0.21 -25.66 -7.37
N ALA A 130 0.08 -25.40 -8.65
CA ALA A 130 1.34 -24.78 -9.09
C ALA A 130 1.53 -23.39 -8.47
N ALA A 131 0.47 -22.56 -8.48
CA ALA A 131 0.49 -21.24 -7.86
C ALA A 131 0.72 -21.33 -6.34
N LEU A 132 0.02 -22.23 -5.65
CA LEU A 132 0.21 -22.47 -4.21
C LEU A 132 1.62 -22.97 -3.89
N GLN A 133 2.17 -23.91 -4.66
CA GLN A 133 3.54 -24.41 -4.48
C GLN A 133 4.57 -23.29 -4.59
N LEU A 134 4.43 -22.41 -5.60
CA LEU A 134 5.33 -21.28 -5.78
C LEU A 134 5.26 -20.33 -4.58
N VAL A 135 4.06 -19.93 -4.18
CA VAL A 135 3.84 -18.92 -3.15
C VAL A 135 4.19 -19.45 -1.75
N ILE A 136 3.87 -20.71 -1.45
CA ILE A 136 4.29 -21.36 -0.20
C ILE A 136 5.82 -21.49 -0.18
N GLY A 137 6.41 -21.96 -1.28
CA GLY A 137 7.85 -22.12 -1.41
C GLY A 137 8.62 -20.83 -1.18
N VAL A 138 8.17 -19.71 -1.77
CA VAL A 138 8.86 -18.41 -1.58
C VAL A 138 8.70 -17.89 -0.15
N ASN A 139 7.54 -18.04 0.49
CA ASN A 139 7.37 -17.62 1.89
C ASN A 139 8.25 -18.44 2.84
N ILE A 140 8.32 -19.76 2.66
CA ILE A 140 9.22 -20.63 3.43
C ILE A 140 10.67 -20.24 3.20
N ALA A 141 11.07 -20.01 1.95
CA ALA A 141 12.43 -19.58 1.61
C ALA A 141 12.78 -18.25 2.30
N VAL A 142 11.89 -17.25 2.26
CA VAL A 142 12.08 -15.98 2.98
C VAL A 142 12.25 -16.22 4.48
N GLY A 143 11.38 -17.02 5.09
CA GLY A 143 11.46 -17.32 6.53
C GLY A 143 12.77 -18.01 6.93
N ILE A 144 13.22 -18.99 6.14
CA ILE A 144 14.49 -19.70 6.36
C ILE A 144 15.67 -18.75 6.17
N ILE A 145 15.67 -17.91 5.12
CA ILE A 145 16.77 -16.98 4.85
C ILE A 145 16.86 -15.91 5.96
N ILE A 146 15.73 -15.39 6.45
CA ILE A 146 15.72 -14.48 7.60
C ILE A 146 16.36 -15.17 8.83
N GLY A 147 15.96 -16.42 9.11
CA GLY A 147 16.52 -17.24 10.18
C GLY A 147 18.02 -17.49 10.05
N ALA A 148 18.54 -17.60 8.84
CA ALA A 148 19.95 -17.84 8.56
C ALA A 148 20.80 -16.55 8.53
N VAL A 149 20.24 -15.43 8.08
CA VAL A 149 21.00 -14.18 7.86
C VAL A 149 21.02 -13.28 9.09
N LEU A 150 19.92 -13.17 9.84
CA LEU A 150 19.91 -12.31 11.05
C LEU A 150 20.95 -12.70 12.11
N PRO A 151 21.30 -13.97 12.33
CA PRO A 151 22.38 -14.33 13.25
C PRO A 151 23.74 -13.72 12.87
N LEU A 152 23.98 -13.42 11.59
CA LEU A 152 25.21 -12.76 11.14
C LEU A 152 25.33 -11.31 11.67
N THR A 153 24.22 -10.71 12.13
CA THR A 153 24.21 -9.39 12.77
C THR A 153 24.52 -9.44 14.27
N GLY A 154 24.70 -10.65 14.83
CA GLY A 154 24.94 -10.90 16.26
C GLY A 154 23.67 -11.22 17.06
N LEU A 155 22.55 -11.49 16.39
CA LEU A 155 21.29 -11.90 17.02
C LEU A 155 21.24 -13.42 17.25
N GLY A 156 20.46 -13.86 18.24
CA GLY A 156 20.22 -15.28 18.48
C GLY A 156 19.48 -15.98 17.32
N ALA A 157 19.89 -17.21 16.99
CA ALA A 157 19.31 -17.98 15.88
C ALA A 157 17.85 -18.43 16.14
N GLY A 158 17.50 -18.81 17.38
CA GLY A 158 16.14 -19.20 17.73
C GLY A 158 15.11 -18.12 17.37
N GLY A 159 15.31 -16.91 17.90
CA GLY A 159 14.46 -15.76 17.59
C GLY A 159 14.48 -15.35 16.12
N ALA A 160 15.60 -15.55 15.41
CA ALA A 160 15.67 -15.25 13.98
C ALA A 160 14.76 -16.17 13.15
N PHE A 161 14.79 -17.48 13.42
CA PHE A 161 13.91 -18.45 12.79
C PHE A 161 12.45 -18.24 13.21
N ALA A 162 12.20 -17.92 14.48
CA ALA A 162 10.87 -17.59 14.97
C ALA A 162 10.29 -16.38 14.21
N LEU A 163 11.07 -15.31 14.03
CA LEU A 163 10.68 -14.12 13.24
C LEU A 163 10.37 -14.47 11.79
N GLY A 164 11.30 -15.16 11.11
CA GLY A 164 11.16 -15.53 9.71
C GLY A 164 9.97 -16.45 9.45
N LEU A 165 9.78 -17.47 10.29
CA LEU A 165 8.67 -18.42 10.15
C LEU A 165 7.31 -17.79 10.52
N SER A 166 7.28 -16.81 11.42
CA SER A 166 6.07 -16.05 11.73
C SER A 166 5.60 -15.23 10.52
N MET A 167 6.53 -14.54 9.84
CA MET A 167 6.25 -13.83 8.59
C MET A 167 5.78 -14.78 7.49
N ALA A 168 6.49 -15.90 7.32
CA ALA A 168 6.15 -16.93 6.33
C ALA A 168 4.75 -17.52 6.58
N GLY A 169 4.42 -17.84 7.83
CA GLY A 169 3.11 -18.35 8.23
C GLY A 169 1.98 -17.39 7.86
N CYS A 170 2.14 -16.09 8.14
CA CYS A 170 1.16 -15.08 7.76
C CYS A 170 0.98 -15.01 6.23
N GLY A 171 2.09 -14.96 5.49
CA GLY A 171 2.06 -14.94 4.02
C GLY A 171 1.38 -16.17 3.42
N ILE A 172 1.58 -17.37 4.00
CA ILE A 172 0.94 -18.61 3.54
C ILE A 172 -0.58 -18.61 3.83
N VAL A 173 -1.01 -18.11 4.98
CA VAL A 173 -2.45 -17.97 5.28
C VAL A 173 -3.12 -17.07 4.24
N PHE A 174 -2.51 -15.95 3.90
CA PHE A 174 -3.04 -15.05 2.87
C PHE A 174 -2.97 -15.61 1.44
N ALA A 175 -2.04 -16.53 1.16
CA ALA A 175 -2.07 -17.32 -0.07
C ALA A 175 -3.35 -18.20 -0.13
N GLY A 176 -3.71 -18.83 0.99
CA GLY A 176 -4.96 -19.59 1.13
C GLY A 176 -6.21 -18.72 0.99
N ILE A 177 -6.24 -17.55 1.64
CA ILE A 177 -7.35 -16.58 1.50
C ILE A 177 -7.50 -16.14 0.05
N ALA A 178 -6.39 -15.79 -0.61
CA ALA A 178 -6.39 -15.40 -2.01
C ALA A 178 -6.86 -16.53 -2.93
N ALA A 179 -6.49 -17.77 -2.65
CA ALA A 179 -6.94 -18.95 -3.39
C ALA A 179 -8.45 -19.16 -3.28
N VAL A 180 -9.03 -18.93 -2.10
CA VAL A 180 -10.49 -18.95 -1.88
C VAL A 180 -11.15 -17.79 -2.64
N CYS A 181 -10.66 -16.56 -2.48
CA CYS A 181 -11.17 -15.39 -3.21
C CYS A 181 -11.11 -15.58 -4.73
N ALA A 182 -10.04 -16.21 -5.23
CA ALA A 182 -9.90 -16.58 -6.62
C ALA A 182 -11.04 -17.50 -7.06
N GLN A 183 -11.52 -18.46 -6.25
CA GLN A 183 -12.65 -19.28 -6.65
C GLN A 183 -14.00 -18.55 -6.55
N LEU A 184 -14.14 -17.65 -5.57
CA LEU A 184 -15.39 -16.93 -5.31
C LEU A 184 -15.73 -15.90 -6.39
N PHE A 185 -14.75 -15.15 -6.88
CA PHE A 185 -14.97 -14.05 -7.82
C PHE A 185 -14.54 -14.42 -9.24
N GLU A 186 -15.28 -13.91 -10.22
CA GLU A 186 -14.98 -14.04 -11.65
C GLU A 186 -13.78 -13.17 -12.07
N ALA A 187 -13.77 -11.91 -11.63
CA ALA A 187 -12.72 -10.96 -11.98
C ALA A 187 -11.52 -11.02 -11.04
N SER A 188 -10.31 -11.05 -11.59
CA SER A 188 -9.04 -10.99 -10.84
C SER A 188 -8.96 -9.78 -9.91
N ARG A 189 -9.49 -8.63 -10.35
CA ARG A 189 -9.54 -7.40 -9.55
C ARG A 189 -10.42 -7.56 -8.31
N SER A 190 -11.57 -8.21 -8.43
CA SER A 190 -12.48 -8.43 -7.31
C SER A 190 -11.89 -9.42 -6.30
N ALA A 191 -11.21 -10.46 -6.79
CA ALA A 191 -10.48 -11.41 -5.94
C ALA A 191 -9.37 -10.71 -5.13
N ASN A 192 -8.53 -9.90 -5.79
CA ASN A 192 -7.50 -9.09 -5.13
C ASN A 192 -8.11 -8.11 -4.12
N ALA A 193 -9.15 -7.38 -4.51
CA ALA A 193 -9.80 -6.40 -3.64
C ALA A 193 -10.36 -7.07 -2.37
N ALA A 194 -11.02 -8.22 -2.50
CA ALA A 194 -11.56 -8.95 -1.35
C ALA A 194 -10.45 -9.45 -0.41
N ALA A 195 -9.41 -10.10 -0.96
CA ALA A 195 -8.31 -10.63 -0.15
C ALA A 195 -7.49 -9.53 0.55
N LEU A 196 -7.21 -8.42 -0.14
CA LEU A 196 -6.51 -7.27 0.45
C LEU A 196 -7.39 -6.50 1.45
N SER A 197 -8.71 -6.47 1.25
CA SER A 197 -9.63 -5.88 2.25
C SER A 197 -9.67 -6.72 3.53
N LEU A 198 -9.64 -8.05 3.41
CA LEU A 198 -9.49 -8.94 4.56
C LEU A 198 -8.16 -8.69 5.28
N LEU A 199 -7.07 -8.51 4.54
CA LEU A 199 -5.76 -8.14 5.12
C LEU A 199 -5.85 -6.84 5.93
N GLY A 200 -6.42 -5.79 5.35
CA GLY A 200 -6.64 -4.51 6.04
C GLY A 200 -7.54 -4.66 7.27
N GLY A 201 -8.61 -5.43 7.18
CA GLY A 201 -9.50 -5.72 8.31
C GLY A 201 -8.79 -6.44 9.46
N PHE A 202 -8.00 -7.46 9.15
CA PHE A 202 -7.20 -8.19 10.14
C PHE A 202 -6.09 -7.34 10.77
N TYR A 203 -5.51 -6.42 9.99
CA TYR A 203 -4.52 -5.45 10.47
C TYR A 203 -5.14 -4.45 11.44
N LEU A 204 -6.30 -3.88 11.11
CA LEU A 204 -7.03 -2.96 12.00
C LEU A 204 -7.52 -3.67 13.26
N LEU A 205 -8.04 -4.89 13.13
CA LEU A 205 -8.45 -5.71 14.27
C LEU A 205 -7.28 -5.95 15.25
N ARG A 206 -6.10 -6.26 14.70
CA ARG A 206 -4.85 -6.40 15.47
C ARG A 206 -4.46 -5.09 16.15
N ALA A 207 -4.49 -3.96 15.43
CA ALA A 207 -4.16 -2.65 16.00
C ALA A 207 -5.08 -2.28 17.18
N VAL A 208 -6.39 -2.49 17.04
CA VAL A 208 -7.37 -2.28 18.12
C VAL A 208 -7.09 -3.20 19.30
N ALA A 209 -6.77 -4.48 19.04
CA ALA A 209 -6.44 -5.44 20.08
C ALA A 209 -5.22 -5.00 20.90
N ASP A 210 -4.16 -4.55 20.24
CA ASP A 210 -2.94 -4.08 20.91
C ASP A 210 -3.12 -2.78 21.69
N MET A 211 -3.96 -1.86 21.21
CA MET A 211 -4.20 -0.61 21.93
C MET A 211 -5.03 -0.80 23.21
N SER A 212 -5.69 -1.96 23.39
CA SER A 212 -6.53 -2.23 24.56
C SER A 212 -5.90 -3.26 25.50
N GLU A 213 -5.91 -3.00 26.80
CA GLU A 213 -5.33 -3.94 27.78
C GLU A 213 -6.19 -5.19 28.01
N GLY A 214 -7.50 -5.13 27.75
CA GLY A 214 -8.45 -6.22 27.98
C GLY A 214 -8.79 -7.10 26.77
N SER A 215 -8.38 -6.73 25.56
CA SER A 215 -8.81 -7.42 24.32
C SER A 215 -7.71 -8.23 23.64
N THR A 216 -6.68 -8.65 24.36
CA THR A 216 -5.58 -9.48 23.83
C THR A 216 -6.07 -10.77 23.15
N TRP A 217 -7.25 -11.27 23.52
CA TRP A 217 -7.91 -12.41 22.85
C TRP A 217 -8.25 -12.13 21.38
N LEU A 218 -8.50 -10.86 21.00
CA LEU A 218 -8.76 -10.45 19.61
C LEU A 218 -7.55 -10.66 18.70
N LEU A 219 -6.32 -10.70 19.24
CA LEU A 219 -5.12 -11.02 18.45
C LEU A 219 -5.22 -12.43 17.84
N TRP A 220 -5.90 -13.37 18.50
CA TRP A 220 -6.15 -14.71 17.97
C TRP A 220 -7.19 -14.75 16.85
N ALA A 221 -7.91 -13.66 16.58
CA ALA A 221 -8.80 -13.56 15.43
C ALA A 221 -8.07 -13.04 14.17
N SER A 222 -6.81 -12.60 14.28
CA SER A 222 -6.04 -12.03 13.17
C SER A 222 -4.84 -12.92 12.80
N PRO A 223 -4.68 -13.31 11.52
CA PRO A 223 -3.47 -14.00 11.07
C PRO A 223 -2.18 -13.23 11.30
N ILE A 224 -2.25 -11.90 11.42
CA ILE A 224 -1.11 -11.04 11.76
C ILE A 224 -0.84 -11.13 13.27
N GLY A 225 -1.89 -11.14 14.09
CA GLY A 225 -1.76 -11.33 15.54
C GLY A 225 -1.17 -12.68 15.93
N TRP A 226 -1.44 -13.75 15.17
CA TRP A 226 -0.78 -15.05 15.37
C TRP A 226 0.74 -14.96 15.24
N ALA A 227 1.24 -14.14 14.31
CA ALA A 227 2.67 -13.93 14.12
C ALA A 227 3.30 -13.25 15.35
N GLU A 228 2.60 -12.30 15.97
CA GLU A 228 3.03 -11.66 17.23
C GLU A 228 3.02 -12.64 18.41
N GLN A 229 2.07 -13.57 18.45
CA GLN A 229 1.98 -14.58 19.52
C GLN A 229 3.13 -15.59 19.52
N VAL A 230 3.90 -15.69 18.43
CA VAL A 230 5.15 -16.48 18.40
C VAL A 230 6.23 -15.84 19.28
N ARG A 231 6.16 -14.53 19.55
CA ARG A 231 7.10 -13.78 20.40
C ARG A 231 8.59 -14.02 20.08
N PRO A 232 9.05 -13.72 18.85
CA PRO A 232 10.47 -13.87 18.50
C PRO A 232 11.37 -13.03 19.41
N TYR A 233 12.39 -13.65 20.01
CA TYR A 233 13.30 -13.06 20.99
C TYR A 233 12.66 -12.71 22.35
N ASP A 234 11.46 -13.23 22.64
CA ASP A 234 10.79 -13.15 23.95
C ASP A 234 10.19 -14.52 24.32
N GLY A 235 11.07 -15.52 24.44
CA GLY A 235 10.71 -16.88 24.83
C GLY A 235 10.15 -17.78 23.72
N ASP A 236 10.17 -17.34 22.45
CA ASP A 236 9.87 -18.10 21.22
C ASP A 236 8.78 -19.18 21.38
N ARG A 237 7.51 -18.78 21.31
CA ARG A 237 6.34 -19.67 21.42
C ARG A 237 6.10 -20.45 20.13
N TRP A 238 6.94 -21.44 19.86
CA TRP A 238 6.90 -22.26 18.64
C TRP A 238 5.56 -22.91 18.33
N TRP A 239 4.79 -23.30 19.35
CA TRP A 239 3.48 -23.91 19.16
C TRP A 239 2.48 -22.98 18.46
N ALA A 240 2.65 -21.64 18.57
CA ALA A 240 1.78 -20.68 17.91
C ALA A 240 1.85 -20.77 16.37
N LEU A 241 2.95 -21.30 15.81
CA LEU A 241 3.09 -21.58 14.38
C LEU A 241 2.15 -22.70 13.89
N ALA A 242 1.61 -23.54 14.78
CA ALA A 242 0.63 -24.54 14.39
C ALA A 242 -0.67 -23.91 13.87
N VAL A 243 -1.06 -22.74 14.38
CA VAL A 243 -2.29 -22.04 14.00
C VAL A 243 -2.29 -21.61 12.52
N PRO A 244 -1.28 -20.86 12.01
CA PRO A 244 -1.23 -20.54 10.58
C PRO A 244 -1.12 -21.78 9.70
N VAL A 245 -0.45 -22.84 10.14
CA VAL A 245 -0.39 -24.11 9.38
C VAL A 245 -1.77 -24.73 9.21
N VAL A 246 -2.52 -24.91 10.31
CA VAL A 246 -3.87 -25.48 10.27
C VAL A 246 -4.81 -24.61 9.44
N ALA A 247 -4.79 -23.30 9.66
CA ALA A 247 -5.61 -22.36 8.89
C ALA A 247 -5.32 -22.44 7.38
N SER A 248 -4.03 -22.52 7.00
CA SER A 248 -3.61 -22.64 5.61
C SER A 248 -4.09 -23.94 4.96
N VAL A 249 -3.97 -25.07 5.66
CA VAL A 249 -4.48 -26.36 5.18
C VAL A 249 -5.99 -26.30 4.94
N LEU A 250 -6.75 -25.73 5.87
CA LEU A 250 -8.20 -25.59 5.75
C LEU A 250 -8.60 -24.68 4.58
N LEU A 251 -7.92 -23.53 4.41
CA LEU A 251 -8.17 -22.60 3.31
C LEU A 251 -7.82 -23.21 1.95
N ILE A 252 -6.69 -23.92 1.85
CA ILE A 252 -6.29 -24.62 0.62
C ILE A 252 -7.32 -25.71 0.28
N ALA A 253 -7.72 -26.52 1.25
CA ALA A 253 -8.74 -27.55 1.05
C ALA A 253 -10.09 -26.95 0.62
N LEU A 254 -10.49 -25.84 1.22
CA LEU A 254 -11.68 -25.09 0.82
C LEU A 254 -11.56 -24.58 -0.63
N SER A 255 -10.43 -23.98 -0.99
CA SER A 255 -10.20 -23.47 -2.35
C SER A 255 -10.28 -24.58 -3.41
N LEU A 256 -9.72 -25.77 -3.13
CA LEU A 256 -9.80 -26.92 -4.04
C LEU A 256 -11.23 -27.43 -4.17
N ARG A 257 -11.98 -27.52 -3.06
CA ARG A 257 -13.41 -27.90 -3.09
C ARG A 257 -14.27 -26.91 -3.88
N LEU A 258 -13.99 -25.61 -3.78
CA LEU A 258 -14.69 -24.60 -4.57
C LEU A 258 -14.33 -24.69 -6.05
N LEU A 259 -13.06 -24.97 -6.36
CA LEU A 259 -12.59 -25.17 -7.74
C LEU A 259 -13.29 -26.36 -8.41
N ASP A 260 -13.50 -27.45 -7.69
CA ASP A 260 -14.18 -28.65 -8.23
C ASP A 260 -15.66 -28.41 -8.54
N ARG A 261 -16.30 -27.44 -7.87
CA ARG A 261 -17.75 -27.17 -7.97
C ARG A 261 -18.13 -26.05 -8.91
N ARG A 262 -17.23 -25.07 -9.14
CA ARG A 262 -17.50 -23.96 -10.07
C ARG A 262 -17.37 -24.41 -11.51
N ASP A 263 -17.81 -23.60 -12.47
CA ASP A 263 -17.47 -23.81 -13.87
C ASP A 263 -16.20 -23.02 -14.25
N PHE A 264 -15.63 -23.35 -15.40
CA PHE A 264 -14.51 -22.58 -15.95
C PHE A 264 -15.01 -21.19 -16.37
N GLY A 265 -14.22 -20.16 -16.12
CA GLY A 265 -14.56 -18.77 -16.42
C GLY A 265 -15.54 -18.14 -15.42
N SER A 266 -16.27 -18.92 -14.63
CA SER A 266 -17.23 -18.41 -13.64
C SER A 266 -16.66 -18.38 -12.21
N GLY A 267 -17.14 -17.43 -11.41
CA GLY A 267 -16.99 -17.41 -9.95
C GLY A 267 -18.11 -18.20 -9.27
N VAL A 268 -17.87 -18.69 -8.05
CA VAL A 268 -18.93 -19.30 -7.22
C VAL A 268 -20.00 -18.27 -6.86
N LEU A 269 -19.60 -17.02 -6.64
CA LEU A 269 -20.56 -15.93 -6.43
C LEU A 269 -21.10 -15.46 -7.80
N PRO A 270 -22.42 -15.42 -7.98
CA PRO A 270 -23.00 -15.04 -9.26
C PRO A 270 -22.70 -13.57 -9.57
N SER A 271 -22.31 -13.32 -10.81
CA SER A 271 -22.24 -11.97 -11.36
C SER A 271 -23.66 -11.41 -11.42
N ARG A 272 -23.94 -10.36 -10.62
CA ARG A 272 -25.27 -9.75 -10.61
C ARG A 272 -25.54 -9.15 -12.00
N PRO A 273 -26.61 -9.57 -12.70
CA PRO A 273 -27.05 -8.85 -13.88
C PRO A 273 -27.35 -7.43 -13.38
N GLY A 274 -26.72 -6.43 -13.99
CA GLY A 274 -26.95 -5.04 -13.59
C GLY A 274 -28.44 -4.69 -13.63
N PRO A 275 -28.83 -3.52 -13.09
CA PRO A 275 -30.21 -3.06 -13.21
C PRO A 275 -30.66 -3.05 -14.68
N VAL A 276 -31.89 -3.49 -14.92
CA VAL A 276 -32.50 -3.60 -16.27
C VAL A 276 -32.46 -2.27 -17.02
N TYR A 277 -32.59 -1.17 -16.28
CA TYR A 277 -32.46 0.19 -16.80
C TYR A 277 -31.22 0.86 -16.22
N ALA A 278 -30.48 1.55 -17.07
CA ALA A 278 -29.38 2.40 -16.63
C ALA A 278 -29.94 3.56 -15.78
N GLY A 279 -29.52 3.64 -14.51
CA GLY A 279 -29.81 4.81 -13.68
C GLY A 279 -29.12 6.05 -14.26
N ARG A 280 -29.63 7.24 -13.92
CA ARG A 280 -29.06 8.53 -14.38
C ARG A 280 -27.55 8.63 -14.14
N ASP A 281 -27.09 8.11 -13.01
CA ASP A 281 -25.66 8.10 -12.60
C ASP A 281 -24.77 7.15 -13.41
N THR A 282 -25.36 6.34 -14.30
CA THR A 282 -24.63 5.43 -15.20
C THR A 282 -24.75 5.84 -16.66
N LEU A 283 -25.52 6.88 -16.96
CA LEU A 283 -25.64 7.44 -18.30
C LEU A 283 -24.48 8.40 -18.57
N GLY A 284 -23.82 8.22 -19.72
CA GLY A 284 -22.73 9.08 -20.18
C GLY A 284 -21.34 8.74 -19.64
N THR A 285 -20.34 9.48 -20.11
CA THR A 285 -18.91 9.25 -19.83
C THR A 285 -18.55 9.49 -18.37
N LEU A 286 -19.23 10.42 -17.69
CA LEU A 286 -19.02 10.71 -16.26
C LEU A 286 -19.50 9.55 -15.37
N GLY A 287 -20.69 9.00 -15.64
CA GLY A 287 -21.22 7.85 -14.92
C GLY A 287 -20.38 6.59 -15.10
N LEU A 288 -19.89 6.36 -16.34
CA LEU A 288 -18.93 5.29 -16.60
C LEU A 288 -17.63 5.48 -15.80
N ALA A 289 -17.06 6.69 -15.83
CA ALA A 289 -15.84 7.00 -15.09
C ALA A 289 -16.05 6.87 -13.57
N TRP A 290 -17.20 7.28 -13.03
CA TRP A 290 -17.55 7.03 -11.62
C TRP A 290 -17.53 5.54 -11.29
N ARG A 291 -18.21 4.72 -12.09
CA ARG A 291 -18.23 3.27 -11.87
C ARG A 291 -16.83 2.65 -11.93
N MET A 292 -15.97 3.16 -12.80
CA MET A 292 -14.58 2.72 -12.90
C MET A 292 -13.73 3.12 -11.69
N HIS A 293 -13.83 4.37 -11.24
CA HIS A 293 -12.91 4.95 -10.25
C HIS A 293 -13.41 4.84 -8.81
N ARG A 294 -14.73 4.74 -8.55
CA ARG A 294 -15.31 4.73 -7.19
C ARG A 294 -14.68 3.71 -6.25
N GLY A 295 -14.40 2.49 -6.72
CA GLY A 295 -13.79 1.45 -5.89
C GLY A 295 -12.34 1.78 -5.52
N SER A 296 -11.61 2.40 -6.46
CA SER A 296 -10.25 2.88 -6.20
C SER A 296 -10.27 4.06 -5.25
N LEU A 297 -11.17 5.04 -5.47
CA LEU A 297 -11.30 6.22 -4.62
C LEU A 297 -11.64 5.81 -3.18
N LEU A 298 -12.63 4.93 -2.98
CA LEU A 298 -12.97 4.39 -1.67
C LEU A 298 -11.78 3.70 -1.00
N GLY A 299 -11.06 2.82 -1.71
CA GLY A 299 -9.89 2.13 -1.16
C GLY A 299 -8.78 3.09 -0.74
N TRP A 300 -8.48 4.10 -1.56
CA TRP A 300 -7.51 5.14 -1.24
C TRP A 300 -7.97 6.04 -0.09
N SER A 301 -9.25 6.40 -0.03
CA SER A 301 -9.82 7.18 1.07
C SER A 301 -9.70 6.43 2.39
N ILE A 302 -10.02 5.13 2.43
CA ILE A 302 -9.88 4.30 3.64
C ILE A 302 -8.41 4.23 4.07
N GLY A 303 -7.50 3.96 3.12
CA GLY A 303 -6.06 3.89 3.41
C GLY A 303 -5.50 5.20 3.95
N ILE A 304 -5.80 6.32 3.27
CA ILE A 304 -5.36 7.65 3.69
C ILE A 304 -5.97 8.05 5.03
N LEU A 305 -7.26 7.80 5.26
CA LEU A 305 -7.90 8.07 6.54
C LEU A 305 -7.22 7.31 7.68
N ALA A 306 -6.98 6.01 7.49
CA ALA A 306 -6.31 5.19 8.48
C ALA A 306 -4.88 5.68 8.77
N SER A 307 -4.09 5.97 7.73
CA SER A 307 -2.75 6.54 7.89
C SER A 307 -2.78 7.90 8.57
N ALA A 308 -3.70 8.78 8.20
CA ALA A 308 -3.82 10.12 8.76
C ALA A 308 -4.21 10.10 10.25
N LEU A 309 -5.11 9.21 10.64
CA LEU A 309 -5.45 8.99 12.06
C LEU A 309 -4.22 8.55 12.86
N VAL A 310 -3.44 7.58 12.35
CA VAL A 310 -2.22 7.09 13.01
C VAL A 310 -1.17 8.20 13.10
N PHE A 311 -0.84 8.87 11.99
CA PHE A 311 0.18 9.92 11.98
C PHE A 311 -0.24 11.17 12.79
N GLY A 312 -1.51 11.55 12.78
CA GLY A 312 -1.98 12.65 13.63
C GLY A 312 -1.91 12.32 15.12
N SER A 313 -2.06 11.04 15.51
CA SER A 313 -1.92 10.63 16.92
C SER A 313 -0.50 10.82 17.47
N PHE A 314 0.51 10.77 16.59
CA PHE A 314 1.91 10.98 16.94
C PHE A 314 2.28 12.43 17.23
N VAL A 315 1.48 13.41 16.82
CA VAL A 315 1.78 14.83 17.05
C VAL A 315 1.91 15.11 18.55
N ARG A 316 1.00 14.55 19.36
CA ARG A 316 1.05 14.68 20.82
C ARG A 316 2.28 13.98 21.41
N ASP A 317 2.57 12.77 20.93
CA ASP A 317 3.70 11.98 21.42
C ASP A 317 5.03 12.72 21.15
N VAL A 318 5.20 13.31 19.96
CA VAL A 318 6.34 14.16 19.61
C VAL A 318 6.42 15.38 20.51
N GLY A 319 5.30 16.07 20.76
CA GLY A 319 5.26 17.21 21.69
C GLY A 319 5.74 16.84 23.09
N SER A 320 5.26 15.72 23.64
CA SER A 320 5.64 15.26 24.99
C SER A 320 7.12 14.86 25.12
N LEU A 321 7.77 14.45 24.03
CA LEU A 321 9.21 14.16 24.03
C LEU A 321 10.05 15.45 24.15
N LEU A 322 9.52 16.57 23.64
CA LEU A 322 10.16 17.89 23.72
C LEU A 322 10.06 18.52 25.12
N ASP A 323 9.16 18.04 25.98
CA ASP A 323 9.06 18.49 27.38
C ASP A 323 10.20 17.92 28.26
N SER A 324 11.05 17.05 27.73
CA SER A 324 12.21 16.54 28.45
C SER A 324 13.42 17.48 28.33
N ASP A 325 13.98 17.88 29.48
CA ASP A 325 15.12 18.80 29.58
C ASP A 325 16.31 18.39 28.69
N ARG A 326 16.53 17.07 28.57
CA ARG A 326 17.64 16.50 27.80
C ARG A 326 17.44 16.58 26.28
N VAL A 327 16.20 16.45 25.80
CA VAL A 327 15.89 16.63 24.37
C VAL A 327 16.02 18.10 24.00
N GLN A 328 15.59 19.02 24.88
CA GLN A 328 15.77 20.46 24.69
C GLN A 328 17.26 20.83 24.60
N GLU A 329 18.12 20.35 25.50
CA GLU A 329 19.58 20.59 25.44
C GLU A 329 20.23 20.07 24.14
N ILE A 330 19.84 18.87 23.68
CA ILE A 330 20.32 18.31 22.43
C ILE A 330 19.83 19.15 21.23
N MET A 331 18.60 19.66 21.27
CA MET A 331 18.04 20.51 20.22
C MET A 331 18.70 21.90 20.16
N GLU A 332 18.96 22.51 21.32
CA GLU A 332 19.68 23.78 21.42
C GLU A 332 21.10 23.66 20.85
N SER A 333 21.79 22.56 21.15
CA SER A 333 23.15 22.31 20.62
C SER A 333 23.21 22.03 19.12
N LEU A 334 22.08 21.63 18.50
CA LEU A 334 21.97 21.36 17.06
C LEU A 334 21.43 22.56 16.26
N GLY A 335 21.12 23.69 16.92
CA GLY A 335 20.60 24.89 16.27
C GLY A 335 19.19 24.75 15.69
N GLY A 336 18.39 23.82 16.22
CA GLY A 336 17.01 23.59 15.79
C GLY A 336 16.03 24.59 16.42
N SER A 337 15.04 25.05 15.63
CA SER A 337 13.93 25.87 16.13
C SER A 337 12.94 25.05 16.97
N GLN A 338 12.24 25.72 17.89
CA GLN A 338 11.35 25.16 18.92
C GLN A 338 10.17 24.30 18.41
N ASP A 339 9.86 24.21 17.12
CA ASP A 339 8.66 23.52 16.62
C ASP A 339 8.96 22.24 15.79
N MET A 340 9.52 21.21 16.43
CA MET A 340 9.63 19.88 15.80
C MET A 340 8.26 19.26 15.49
N ALA A 341 7.24 19.55 16.31
CA ALA A 341 5.87 19.13 16.04
C ALA A 341 5.36 19.71 14.72
N ASP A 342 5.60 21.00 14.46
CA ASP A 342 5.21 21.63 13.19
C ASP A 342 5.98 21.07 12.01
N SER A 343 7.28 20.86 12.17
CA SER A 343 8.13 20.23 11.15
C SER A 343 7.68 18.79 10.82
N TYR A 344 7.25 18.05 11.84
CA TYR A 344 6.67 16.71 11.72
C TYR A 344 5.35 16.75 10.94
N VAL A 345 4.44 17.65 11.32
CA VAL A 345 3.15 17.85 10.64
C VAL A 345 3.36 18.24 9.18
N ALA A 346 4.22 19.24 8.91
CA ALA A 346 4.53 19.70 7.56
C ALA A 346 5.09 18.58 6.67
N SER A 347 5.95 17.72 7.23
CA SER A 347 6.52 16.58 6.52
C SER A 347 5.45 15.56 6.12
N ILE A 348 4.52 15.24 7.04
CA ILE A 348 3.44 14.29 6.78
C ILE A 348 2.40 14.84 5.81
N VAL A 349 2.07 16.11 5.92
CA VAL A 349 1.21 16.82 4.95
C VAL A 349 1.81 16.72 3.54
N GLY A 350 3.12 16.92 3.40
CA GLY A 350 3.83 16.70 2.12
C GLY A 350 3.71 15.28 1.59
N VAL A 351 3.83 14.26 2.45
CA VAL A 351 3.64 12.85 2.08
C VAL A 351 2.21 12.60 1.58
N PHE A 352 1.18 13.18 2.23
CA PHE A 352 -0.20 13.06 1.74
C PHE A 352 -0.41 13.77 0.38
N GLY A 353 0.28 14.88 0.13
CA GLY A 353 0.35 15.51 -1.21
C GLY A 353 0.86 14.54 -2.28
N ILE A 354 1.95 13.84 -1.99
CA ILE A 354 2.52 12.82 -2.90
C ILE A 354 1.52 11.67 -3.10
N LEU A 355 0.91 11.14 -2.03
CA LEU A 355 -0.06 10.03 -2.10
C LEU A 355 -1.32 10.41 -2.88
N ALA A 356 -1.85 11.62 -2.74
CA ALA A 356 -2.96 12.11 -3.54
C ALA A 356 -2.59 12.16 -5.04
N THR A 357 -1.33 12.52 -5.35
CA THR A 357 -0.81 12.51 -6.72
C THR A 357 -0.67 11.10 -7.29
N VAL A 358 -0.26 10.11 -6.48
CA VAL A 358 -0.23 8.69 -6.86
C VAL A 358 -1.61 8.23 -7.33
N PHE A 359 -2.67 8.57 -6.60
CA PHE A 359 -4.04 8.26 -7.00
C PHE A 359 -4.41 8.93 -8.33
N ALA A 360 -4.13 10.23 -8.49
CA ALA A 360 -4.46 10.98 -9.70
C ALA A 360 -3.75 10.41 -10.94
N LEU A 361 -2.47 10.04 -10.82
CA LEU A 361 -1.72 9.36 -11.88
C LEU A 361 -2.30 7.99 -12.21
N THR A 362 -2.76 7.24 -11.20
CA THR A 362 -3.40 5.94 -11.42
C THR A 362 -4.68 6.09 -12.26
N VAL A 363 -5.45 7.16 -12.06
CA VAL A 363 -6.62 7.49 -12.89
C VAL A 363 -6.21 7.73 -14.35
N ILE A 364 -5.15 8.50 -14.59
CA ILE A 364 -4.65 8.83 -15.94
C ILE A 364 -4.10 7.58 -16.64
N VAL A 365 -3.26 6.80 -15.98
CA VAL A 365 -2.70 5.55 -16.53
C VAL A 365 -3.82 4.56 -16.84
N ARG A 366 -4.90 4.56 -16.04
CA ARG A 366 -6.07 3.74 -16.32
C ARG A 366 -6.83 4.21 -17.55
N ALA A 367 -6.98 5.52 -17.77
CA ALA A 367 -7.53 6.06 -19.02
C ALA A 367 -6.71 5.58 -20.24
N ARG A 368 -5.38 5.60 -20.14
CA ARG A 368 -4.49 5.01 -21.16
C ARG A 368 -4.69 3.51 -21.35
N ALA A 369 -4.96 2.75 -20.28
CA ALA A 369 -5.20 1.32 -20.38
C ALA A 369 -6.56 0.98 -21.03
N GLU A 370 -7.54 1.89 -20.95
CA GLU A 370 -8.76 1.80 -21.75
C GLU A 370 -8.48 2.02 -23.24
N GLU A 371 -7.61 2.99 -23.57
CA GLU A 371 -7.18 3.26 -24.94
C GLU A 371 -6.42 2.09 -25.54
N ALA A 372 -5.35 1.66 -24.88
CA ALA A 372 -4.52 0.55 -25.34
C ALA A 372 -5.27 -0.79 -25.40
N GLY A 373 -6.40 -0.90 -24.71
CA GLY A 373 -7.27 -2.07 -24.73
C GLY A 373 -8.35 -2.05 -25.82
N GLY A 374 -8.38 -1.04 -26.69
CA GLY A 374 -9.40 -0.88 -27.74
C GLY A 374 -10.81 -0.57 -27.24
N ARG A 375 -11.01 -0.43 -25.92
CA ARG A 375 -12.34 -0.24 -25.32
C ARG A 375 -12.92 1.14 -25.60
N ILE A 376 -12.05 2.12 -25.87
CA ILE A 376 -12.45 3.48 -26.22
C ILE A 376 -13.16 3.53 -27.58
N GLU A 377 -12.81 2.67 -28.54
CA GLU A 377 -13.42 2.64 -29.87
C GLU A 377 -14.92 2.30 -29.79
N LEU A 378 -15.28 1.37 -28.90
CA LEU A 378 -16.67 1.02 -28.59
C LEU A 378 -17.46 2.17 -27.96
N ILE A 379 -16.80 3.10 -27.29
CA ILE A 379 -17.45 4.27 -26.69
C ILE A 379 -17.68 5.35 -27.75
N PHE A 380 -16.70 5.55 -28.65
CA PHE A 380 -16.78 6.54 -29.72
C PHE A 380 -17.58 6.11 -30.95
N SER A 381 -17.96 4.84 -31.06
CA SER A 381 -19.00 4.42 -32.02
C SER A 381 -20.40 4.93 -31.62
N GLY A 382 -20.58 5.34 -30.37
CA GLY A 382 -21.77 6.03 -29.89
C GLY A 382 -21.74 7.54 -30.09
N THR A 383 -22.50 8.26 -29.27
CA THR A 383 -22.62 9.73 -29.31
C THR A 383 -21.65 10.57 -28.46
N PRO A 384 -20.84 10.03 -27.50
CA PRO A 384 -20.06 10.90 -26.62
C PRO A 384 -18.85 11.53 -27.33
N SER A 385 -18.61 12.82 -27.08
CA SER A 385 -17.45 13.52 -27.62
C SER A 385 -16.14 13.10 -26.95
N ARG A 386 -15.01 13.18 -27.68
CA ARG A 386 -13.66 12.95 -27.12
C ARG A 386 -13.38 13.83 -25.90
N ALA A 387 -13.86 15.08 -25.91
CA ALA A 387 -13.72 16.01 -24.80
C ALA A 387 -14.49 15.55 -23.55
N ALA A 388 -15.73 15.11 -23.72
CA ALA A 388 -16.54 14.60 -22.61
C ALA A 388 -15.93 13.34 -21.97
N TRP A 389 -15.23 12.51 -22.76
CA TRP A 389 -14.55 11.33 -22.24
C TRP A 389 -13.27 11.66 -21.46
N ILE A 390 -12.41 12.55 -21.97
CA ILE A 390 -11.18 12.91 -21.24
C ILE A 390 -11.51 13.74 -19.98
N LEU A 391 -12.48 14.66 -20.08
CA LEU A 391 -12.92 15.47 -18.94
C LEU A 391 -13.47 14.60 -17.82
N SER A 392 -14.21 13.52 -18.13
CA SER A 392 -14.72 12.66 -17.06
C SER A 392 -13.59 12.01 -16.25
N HIS A 393 -12.50 11.60 -16.88
CA HIS A 393 -11.34 11.06 -16.18
C HIS A 393 -10.57 12.13 -15.40
N LEU A 394 -10.39 13.32 -15.98
CA LEU A 394 -9.74 14.45 -15.30
C LEU A 394 -10.50 14.90 -14.05
N THR A 395 -11.83 14.92 -14.12
CA THR A 395 -12.69 15.19 -12.96
C THR A 395 -12.41 14.21 -11.82
N PHE A 396 -12.22 12.91 -12.10
CA PHE A 396 -11.86 11.94 -11.06
C PHE A 396 -10.41 12.03 -10.61
N ALA A 397 -9.47 12.34 -11.50
CA ALA A 397 -8.07 12.52 -11.12
C ALA A 397 -7.91 13.69 -10.13
N MET A 398 -8.52 14.84 -10.43
CA MET A 398 -8.39 16.05 -9.61
C MET A 398 -9.37 16.06 -8.45
N GLY A 399 -10.65 15.82 -8.71
CA GLY A 399 -11.67 15.78 -7.66
C GLY A 399 -11.37 14.67 -6.65
N GLY A 400 -10.90 13.51 -7.11
CA GLY A 400 -10.45 12.46 -6.22
C GLY A 400 -9.21 12.86 -5.41
N ALA A 401 -8.21 13.53 -5.99
CA ALA A 401 -7.08 14.06 -5.23
C ALA A 401 -7.51 15.07 -4.15
N VAL A 402 -8.44 15.98 -4.47
CA VAL A 402 -9.03 16.92 -3.50
C VAL A 402 -9.73 16.17 -2.37
N VAL A 403 -10.55 15.16 -2.69
CA VAL A 403 -11.23 14.33 -1.69
C VAL A 403 -10.21 13.61 -0.80
N LEU A 404 -9.15 13.04 -1.37
CA LEU A 404 -8.11 12.34 -0.60
C LEU A 404 -7.34 13.27 0.32
N LEU A 405 -7.00 14.48 -0.13
CA LEU A 405 -6.40 15.50 0.71
C LEU A 405 -7.34 15.93 1.84
N ALA A 406 -8.63 16.15 1.55
CA ALA A 406 -9.62 16.46 2.59
C ALA A 406 -9.77 15.33 3.62
N VAL A 407 -9.72 14.07 3.17
CA VAL A 407 -9.73 12.89 4.05
C VAL A 407 -8.47 12.81 4.91
N ALA A 408 -7.29 13.13 4.35
CA ALA A 408 -6.05 13.23 5.11
C ALA A 408 -6.13 14.32 6.18
N ALA A 409 -6.60 15.51 5.81
CA ALA A 409 -6.75 16.63 6.72
C ALA A 409 -7.73 16.31 7.85
N PHE A 410 -8.87 15.71 7.52
CA PHE A 410 -9.85 15.27 8.48
C PHE A 410 -9.27 14.23 9.45
N GLY A 411 -8.62 13.18 8.94
CA GLY A 411 -8.07 12.13 9.79
C GLY A 411 -6.99 12.64 10.75
N MET A 412 -6.08 13.47 10.24
CA MET A 412 -4.96 14.00 11.02
C MET A 412 -5.41 15.07 12.01
N GLY A 413 -6.24 16.03 11.59
CA GLY A 413 -6.78 17.06 12.46
C GLY A 413 -7.73 16.49 13.53
N LEU A 414 -8.49 15.44 13.22
CA LEU A 414 -9.32 14.75 14.21
C LEU A 414 -8.47 14.07 15.29
N SER A 415 -7.44 13.28 14.92
CA SER A 415 -6.63 12.58 15.93
C SER A 415 -5.74 13.54 16.73
N GLN A 416 -5.17 14.56 16.10
CA GLN A 416 -4.44 15.63 16.77
C GLN A 416 -5.36 16.39 17.75
N GLY A 417 -6.52 16.83 17.27
CA GLY A 417 -7.44 17.64 18.05
C GLY A 417 -8.09 16.90 19.22
N LEU A 418 -8.34 15.59 19.07
CA LEU A 418 -8.75 14.74 20.20
C LEU A 418 -7.67 14.63 21.26
N GLY A 419 -6.39 14.57 20.85
CA GLY A 419 -5.25 14.51 21.76
C GLY A 419 -4.96 15.83 22.48
N ALA A 420 -5.22 16.96 21.82
CA ALA A 420 -5.00 18.32 22.34
C ALA A 420 -6.25 18.93 23.01
N HIS A 421 -7.38 18.23 23.00
CA HIS A 421 -8.69 18.75 23.42
C HIS A 421 -9.17 20.00 22.64
N ASP A 422 -8.64 20.24 21.43
CA ASP A 422 -9.07 21.27 20.50
C ASP A 422 -9.21 20.70 19.07
N VAL A 423 -10.38 20.11 18.81
CA VAL A 423 -10.70 19.54 17.48
C VAL A 423 -10.94 20.64 16.43
N GLY A 424 -11.46 21.80 16.84
CA GLY A 424 -11.78 22.89 15.92
C GLY A 424 -10.54 23.54 15.32
N GLY A 425 -9.60 23.95 16.19
CA GLY A 425 -8.33 24.55 15.78
C GLY A 425 -7.47 23.59 14.97
N ALA A 426 -7.26 22.36 15.47
CA ALA A 426 -6.45 21.36 14.79
C ALA A 426 -6.99 21.00 13.39
N LEU A 427 -8.31 20.91 13.21
CA LEU A 427 -8.88 20.70 11.88
C LEU A 427 -8.59 21.92 10.98
N ALA A 428 -8.82 23.14 11.45
CA ALA A 428 -8.58 24.34 10.64
C ALA A 428 -7.11 24.44 10.16
N ASP A 429 -6.16 24.21 11.06
CA ASP A 429 -4.72 24.29 10.77
C ASP A 429 -4.29 23.22 9.76
N VAL A 430 -4.69 21.96 9.99
CA VAL A 430 -4.34 20.86 9.10
C VAL A 430 -5.02 21.00 7.74
N PHE A 431 -6.29 21.46 7.68
CA PHE A 431 -6.95 21.74 6.40
C PHE A 431 -6.23 22.84 5.62
N GLY A 432 -5.76 23.90 6.28
CA GLY A 432 -4.95 24.95 5.66
C GLY A 432 -3.63 24.41 5.09
N ALA A 433 -2.90 23.63 5.90
CA ALA A 433 -1.63 23.01 5.51
C ALA A 433 -1.80 22.06 4.32
N VAL A 434 -2.83 21.22 4.35
CA VAL A 434 -3.11 20.24 3.29
C VAL A 434 -3.63 20.92 2.02
N ALA A 435 -4.43 21.99 2.13
CA ALA A 435 -4.89 22.76 0.98
C ALA A 435 -3.71 23.41 0.21
N ALA A 436 -2.65 23.80 0.91
CA ALA A 436 -1.44 24.34 0.28
C ALA A 436 -0.74 23.33 -0.66
N GLN A 437 -0.94 22.03 -0.47
CA GLN A 437 -0.38 20.98 -1.35
C GLN A 437 -1.10 20.91 -2.71
N LEU A 438 -2.34 21.39 -2.80
CA LEU A 438 -3.21 21.16 -3.95
C LEU A 438 -2.61 21.65 -5.29
N PRO A 439 -1.99 22.84 -5.39
CA PRO A 439 -1.40 23.30 -6.65
C PRO A 439 -0.29 22.38 -7.18
N ALA A 440 0.57 21.86 -6.30
CA ALA A 440 1.63 20.93 -6.69
C ALA A 440 1.04 19.60 -7.22
N VAL A 441 0.03 19.06 -6.53
CA VAL A 441 -0.69 17.84 -6.93
C VAL A 441 -1.35 18.03 -8.31
N LEU A 442 -2.05 19.15 -8.50
CA LEU A 442 -2.73 19.46 -9.76
C LEU A 442 -1.74 19.66 -10.91
N LEU A 443 -0.59 20.30 -10.66
CA LEU A 443 0.44 20.52 -11.67
C LEU A 443 1.02 19.20 -12.20
N ILE A 444 1.43 18.29 -11.30
CA ILE A 444 1.96 16.98 -11.70
C ILE A 444 0.89 16.15 -12.41
N THR A 445 -0.35 16.22 -11.93
CA THR A 445 -1.51 15.56 -12.58
C THR A 445 -1.76 16.10 -13.98
N ALA A 446 -1.69 17.42 -14.18
CA ALA A 446 -1.86 18.07 -15.48
C ALA A 446 -0.72 17.71 -16.45
N LEU A 447 0.52 17.61 -15.96
CA LEU A 447 1.66 17.16 -16.76
C LEU A 447 1.48 15.70 -17.22
N ALA A 448 1.07 14.81 -16.32
CA ALA A 448 0.79 13.42 -16.66
C ALA A 448 -0.37 13.29 -17.67
N ALA A 449 -1.41 14.11 -17.52
CA ALA A 449 -2.53 14.16 -18.44
C ALA A 449 -2.12 14.69 -19.83
N LEU A 450 -1.25 15.70 -19.88
CA LEU A 450 -0.72 16.25 -21.12
C LEU A 450 0.17 15.23 -21.83
N LEU A 451 1.04 14.52 -21.09
CA LEU A 451 1.82 13.41 -21.62
C LEU A 451 0.92 12.32 -22.20
N PHE A 452 -0.14 11.96 -21.48
CA PHE A 452 -1.14 11.02 -21.98
C PHE A 452 -1.79 11.52 -23.27
N ALA A 453 -2.16 12.80 -23.36
CA ALA A 453 -2.83 13.36 -24.53
C ALA A 453 -1.92 13.57 -25.75
N VAL A 454 -0.63 13.88 -25.58
CA VAL A 454 0.31 14.13 -26.69
C VAL A 454 1.09 12.87 -27.08
N MET A 455 1.56 12.08 -26.10
CA MET A 455 2.40 10.91 -26.32
C MET A 455 1.95 9.72 -25.44
N PRO A 456 0.86 9.03 -25.78
CA PRO A 456 0.23 8.03 -24.91
C PRO A 456 1.17 6.87 -24.51
N ARG A 457 2.15 6.52 -25.36
CA ARG A 457 3.22 5.54 -25.04
C ARG A 457 4.08 5.92 -23.83
N TRP A 458 4.24 7.22 -23.55
CA TRP A 458 5.03 7.76 -22.44
C TRP A 458 4.20 8.11 -21.21
N THR A 459 2.91 7.77 -21.17
CA THR A 459 2.05 8.04 -20.00
C THR A 459 2.65 7.51 -18.70
N ALA A 460 3.35 6.37 -18.75
CA ALA A 460 4.02 5.80 -17.60
C ALA A 460 5.19 6.66 -17.06
N ALA A 461 5.78 7.54 -17.87
CA ALA A 461 6.82 8.47 -17.43
C ALA A 461 6.33 9.47 -16.38
N GLY A 462 5.00 9.67 -16.26
CA GLY A 462 4.41 10.44 -15.16
C GLY A 462 4.84 9.89 -13.79
N TRP A 463 5.01 8.58 -13.64
CA TRP A 463 5.54 7.98 -12.41
C TRP A 463 6.99 8.39 -12.13
N GLY A 464 7.79 8.56 -13.19
CA GLY A 464 9.16 9.07 -13.06
C GLY A 464 9.19 10.53 -12.60
N VAL A 465 8.30 11.37 -13.13
CA VAL A 465 8.15 12.77 -12.69
C VAL A 465 7.74 12.84 -11.22
N LEU A 466 6.73 12.08 -10.81
CA LEU A 466 6.30 12.02 -9.41
C LEU A 466 7.40 11.46 -8.50
N GLY A 467 8.04 10.36 -8.91
CA GLY A 467 9.10 9.72 -8.14
C GLY A 467 10.30 10.65 -7.93
N LEU A 468 10.74 11.35 -8.97
CA LEU A 468 11.81 12.34 -8.88
C LEU A 468 11.41 13.52 -8.00
N SER A 469 10.21 14.08 -8.19
CA SER A 469 9.72 15.21 -7.40
C SER A 469 9.60 14.84 -5.91
N GLY A 470 8.99 13.68 -5.61
CA GLY A 470 8.87 13.17 -4.26
C GLY A 470 10.22 12.89 -3.61
N PHE A 471 11.15 12.26 -4.34
CA PHE A 471 12.51 11.99 -3.86
C PHE A 471 13.27 13.27 -3.53
N ILE A 472 13.28 14.25 -4.43
CA ILE A 472 13.92 15.56 -4.21
C ILE A 472 13.31 16.24 -2.97
N SER A 473 11.99 16.16 -2.79
CA SER A 473 11.30 16.84 -1.69
C SER A 473 11.57 16.20 -0.33
N LEU A 474 11.61 14.87 -0.27
CA LEU A 474 11.82 14.12 0.97
C LEU A 474 13.29 14.00 1.35
N VAL A 475 14.17 13.81 0.37
CA VAL A 475 15.59 13.44 0.58
C VAL A 475 16.54 14.58 0.24
N GLY A 476 16.20 15.43 -0.74
CA GLY A 476 17.06 16.54 -1.19
C GLY A 476 17.57 17.45 -0.05
N PRO A 477 16.69 17.92 0.85
CA PRO A 477 17.11 18.72 2.01
C PRO A 477 18.11 18.00 2.92
N GLN A 478 17.95 16.68 3.11
CA GLN A 478 18.81 15.85 3.95
C GLN A 478 20.21 15.68 3.35
N LEU A 479 20.28 15.63 2.01
CA LEU A 479 21.53 15.56 1.25
C LEU A 479 22.19 16.94 1.04
N LYS A 480 21.56 18.03 1.50
CA LYS A 480 22.04 19.41 1.33
C LYS A 480 22.37 19.75 -0.13
N VAL A 481 21.55 19.28 -1.07
CA VAL A 481 21.72 19.59 -2.50
C VAL A 481 21.48 21.07 -2.80
N SER A 482 21.96 21.55 -3.96
CA SER A 482 21.78 22.94 -4.35
C SER A 482 20.30 23.31 -4.56
N GLN A 483 19.98 24.59 -4.35
CA GLN A 483 18.62 25.11 -4.50
C GLN A 483 18.04 24.84 -5.91
N TYR A 484 18.88 24.93 -6.95
CA TYR A 484 18.49 24.60 -8.32
C TYR A 484 17.93 23.18 -8.47
N VAL A 485 18.44 22.21 -7.70
CA VAL A 485 17.93 20.83 -7.71
C VAL A 485 16.62 20.74 -6.94
N LEU A 486 16.52 21.44 -5.80
CA LEU A 486 15.28 21.49 -5.02
C LEU A 486 14.14 22.12 -5.83
N ASP A 487 14.40 23.19 -6.57
CA ASP A 487 13.41 23.94 -7.35
C ASP A 487 12.81 23.14 -8.52
N ILE A 488 13.38 21.99 -8.89
CA ILE A 488 12.82 21.08 -9.90
C ILE A 488 11.50 20.48 -9.41
N SER A 489 11.38 20.21 -8.11
CA SER A 489 10.19 19.58 -7.56
C SER A 489 9.08 20.61 -7.32
N PRO A 490 7.85 20.41 -7.82
CA PRO A 490 6.72 21.26 -7.44
C PRO A 490 6.44 21.27 -5.92
N PHE A 491 6.75 20.19 -5.22
CA PHE A 491 6.46 20.06 -3.79
C PHE A 491 7.42 20.86 -2.88
N THR A 492 8.60 21.27 -3.37
CA THR A 492 9.52 22.13 -2.58
C THR A 492 9.07 23.59 -2.57
N HIS A 493 8.26 24.00 -3.54
CA HIS A 493 7.66 25.34 -3.63
C HIS A 493 6.41 25.52 -2.76
N VAL A 494 5.91 24.44 -2.15
CA VAL A 494 4.77 24.48 -1.24
C VAL A 494 5.23 24.98 0.13
N PRO A 495 4.53 25.95 0.76
CA PRO A 495 4.89 26.40 2.10
C PRO A 495 4.79 25.24 3.10
N LYS A 496 5.80 25.14 3.97
CA LYS A 496 5.85 24.14 5.04
C LYS A 496 4.99 24.63 6.20
N LEU A 497 3.75 24.17 6.24
CA LEU A 497 2.77 24.50 7.26
C LEU A 497 2.52 23.30 8.19
N PRO A 498 2.30 23.54 9.50
CA PRO A 498 2.34 24.81 10.22
C PRO A 498 3.76 25.39 10.38
N GLY A 499 3.88 26.64 10.83
CA GLY A 499 5.15 27.27 11.23
C GLY A 499 5.83 28.23 10.23
N ASN A 500 5.48 28.22 8.93
CA ASN A 500 6.01 29.19 7.96
C ASN A 500 4.94 30.12 7.39
N GLU A 501 5.35 31.30 6.94
CA GLU A 501 4.46 32.24 6.25
C GLU A 501 4.03 31.73 4.87
N VAL A 502 2.76 32.00 4.53
CA VAL A 502 2.21 31.64 3.23
C VAL A 502 2.59 32.69 2.19
N VAL A 503 3.54 32.35 1.33
CA VAL A 503 3.81 33.13 0.13
C VAL A 503 2.88 32.66 -0.99
N ALA A 504 1.99 33.54 -1.46
CA ALA A 504 0.97 33.19 -2.46
C ALA A 504 1.55 32.92 -3.86
N THR A 505 2.67 33.55 -4.20
CA THR A 505 3.23 33.55 -5.57
C THR A 505 3.47 32.15 -6.14
N PRO A 506 4.18 31.23 -5.45
CA PRO A 506 4.42 29.89 -5.99
C PRO A 506 3.13 29.07 -6.18
N LEU A 507 2.17 29.22 -5.26
CA LEU A 507 0.87 28.54 -5.32
C LEU A 507 0.06 29.00 -6.56
N VAL A 508 0.03 30.31 -6.81
CA VAL A 508 -0.66 30.89 -7.98
C VAL A 508 0.02 30.46 -9.28
N VAL A 509 1.35 30.48 -9.35
CA VAL A 509 2.10 30.06 -10.54
C VAL A 509 1.85 28.58 -10.84
N MET A 510 1.95 27.70 -9.84
CA MET A 510 1.64 26.28 -10.01
C MET A 510 0.20 26.04 -10.46
N GLY A 511 -0.76 26.76 -9.86
CA GLY A 511 -2.16 26.70 -10.26
C GLY A 511 -2.39 27.14 -11.70
N ALA A 512 -1.77 28.24 -12.14
CA ALA A 512 -1.86 28.74 -13.50
C ALA A 512 -1.24 27.75 -14.52
N LEU A 513 -0.08 27.18 -14.21
CA LEU A 513 0.57 26.16 -15.03
C LEU A 513 -0.26 24.88 -15.12
N ALA A 514 -0.89 24.46 -14.01
CA ALA A 514 -1.80 23.32 -14.01
C ALA A 514 -2.99 23.58 -14.96
N LEU A 515 -3.66 24.73 -14.85
CA LEU A 515 -4.77 25.10 -15.72
C LEU A 515 -4.36 25.14 -17.20
N ALA A 516 -3.19 25.71 -17.51
CA ALA A 516 -2.65 25.73 -18.87
C ALA A 516 -2.39 24.31 -19.40
N GLY A 517 -1.79 23.44 -18.58
CA GLY A 517 -1.55 22.03 -18.92
C GLY A 517 -2.83 21.25 -19.20
N LEU A 518 -3.91 21.54 -18.47
CA LEU A 518 -5.23 20.93 -18.71
C LEU A 518 -5.90 21.44 -19.97
N ALA A 519 -5.86 22.74 -20.22
CA ALA A 519 -6.35 23.30 -21.49
C ALA A 519 -5.58 22.68 -22.67
N ALA A 520 -4.25 22.56 -22.58
CA ALA A 520 -3.42 21.91 -23.58
C ALA A 520 -3.77 20.42 -23.74
N THR A 521 -4.02 19.70 -22.65
CA THR A 521 -4.48 18.30 -22.67
C THR A 521 -5.77 18.15 -23.49
N LEU A 522 -6.77 19.01 -23.25
CA LEU A 522 -8.05 18.97 -23.96
C LEU A 522 -7.89 19.24 -25.45
N VAL A 523 -7.08 20.24 -25.80
CA VAL A 523 -6.81 20.59 -27.20
C VAL A 523 -6.05 19.46 -27.90
N ALA A 524 -5.01 18.92 -27.27
CA ALA A 524 -4.22 17.83 -27.82
C ALA A 524 -5.06 16.56 -28.02
N PHE A 525 -5.84 16.15 -27.01
CA PHE A 525 -6.66 14.94 -27.08
C PHE A 525 -7.79 15.05 -28.13
N ARG A 526 -8.32 16.26 -28.35
CA ARG A 526 -9.32 16.50 -29.41
C ARG A 526 -8.74 16.33 -30.82
N ARG A 527 -7.49 16.75 -31.02
CA ARG A 527 -6.83 16.76 -32.34
C ARG A 527 -6.10 15.44 -32.65
N ARG A 528 -5.73 14.66 -31.64
CA ARG A 528 -4.98 13.42 -31.82
C ARG A 528 -5.87 12.32 -32.38
N ASP A 529 -5.36 11.59 -33.37
CA ASP A 529 -5.98 10.37 -33.86
C ASP A 529 -5.83 9.22 -32.86
N LEU A 530 -6.85 8.37 -32.79
CA LEU A 530 -6.94 7.24 -31.88
C LEU A 530 -6.55 5.98 -32.65
N PHE A 531 -5.29 5.89 -33.06
CA PHE A 531 -4.73 4.67 -33.63
C PHE A 531 -3.57 4.21 -32.76
N GLY A 532 -3.77 3.05 -32.11
CA GLY A 532 -2.77 2.14 -31.53
C GLY A 532 -1.55 2.75 -30.83
#